data_AF-A0A353GFC5-F1
#
_entry.id   AF-A0A353GFC5-F1
#
_cell.length_a   1.000
_cell.length_b   1.000
_cell.length_c   1.000
_cell.angle_alpha   90.00
_cell.angle_beta   90.00
_cell.angle_gamma   90.00
#
_symmetry.space_group_name_H-M   'P 1'
#
loop_
_entity.id
_entity.type
_entity.pdbx_description
1 polymer ?
#
loop_
_entity_poly.entity_id
_entity_poly.type
_entity_poly.pdbx_seq_one_letter_code
_entity_poly.pdbx_strand_id
1 'polypeptide(L)'
;MVSSFVQLLERRYTDKLDADAHDFITFAAEGAQRMHALLNDLLTYSRLNVQSQPNARLSTEQMLERVINRLRDSIQETNTVIRYGPLPEITGNAEQFGLLFLHLLDNA
;
A
#
# COMPACT_ATOMS: atom_id res chain seq x y z
N MET A 1 -13.60 -3.43 6.10
CA MET A 1 -14.95 -3.82 6.56
C MET A 1 -15.96 -3.79 5.43
N VAL A 2 -16.21 -2.65 4.77
CA VAL A 2 -17.17 -2.60 3.64
C VAL A 2 -16.75 -3.48 2.46
N SER A 3 -15.48 -3.37 2.01
CA SER A 3 -14.92 -4.23 0.95
C SER A 3 -15.07 -5.74 1.25
N SER A 4 -14.87 -6.11 2.51
CA SER A 4 -14.96 -7.50 3.00
C SER A 4 -16.35 -8.09 2.85
N PHE A 5 -17.41 -7.30 3.11
CA PHE A 5 -18.79 -7.73 2.93
C PHE A 5 -19.21 -7.78 1.45
N VAL A 6 -18.73 -6.84 0.63
CA VAL A 6 -18.96 -6.85 -0.82
C VAL A 6 -18.34 -8.10 -1.47
N GLN A 7 -17.09 -8.41 -1.12
CA GLN A 7 -16.40 -9.64 -1.56
C GLN A 7 -17.10 -10.92 -1.05
N LEU A 8 -17.67 -10.90 0.16
CA LEU A 8 -18.43 -12.04 0.68
C LEU A 8 -19.74 -12.25 -0.10
N LEU A 9 -20.37 -11.16 -0.54
CA LEU A 9 -21.60 -11.17 -1.31
C LEU A 9 -21.34 -11.75 -2.72
N GLU A 10 -20.24 -11.32 -3.35
CA GLU A 10 -19.74 -11.90 -4.60
C GLU A 10 -19.54 -13.41 -4.47
N ARG A 11 -18.76 -13.85 -3.47
CA ARG A 11 -18.43 -15.28 -3.26
C ARG A 11 -19.63 -16.17 -2.95
N ARG A 12 -20.63 -15.65 -2.25
CA ARG A 12 -21.77 -16.46 -1.76
C ARG A 12 -22.92 -16.53 -2.76
N TYR A 13 -22.99 -15.57 -3.67
CA TYR A 13 -24.09 -15.44 -4.63
C TYR A 13 -23.62 -15.45 -6.08
N THR A 14 -22.37 -15.84 -6.37
CA THR A 14 -21.80 -15.91 -7.73
C THR A 14 -22.79 -16.50 -8.74
N ASP A 15 -23.31 -17.70 -8.47
CA ASP A 15 -24.21 -18.42 -9.40
C ASP A 15 -25.66 -17.91 -9.40
N LYS A 16 -25.97 -16.90 -8.58
CA LYS A 16 -27.32 -16.33 -8.38
C LYS A 16 -27.43 -14.90 -8.86
N LEU A 17 -26.34 -14.32 -9.32
CA LEU A 17 -26.26 -12.94 -9.79
C LEU A 17 -26.14 -12.97 -11.31
N ASP A 18 -26.78 -12.00 -11.96
CA ASP A 18 -26.58 -11.77 -13.39
C ASP A 18 -25.27 -11.00 -13.62
N ALA A 19 -24.89 -10.86 -14.90
CA ALA A 19 -23.67 -10.17 -15.29
C ALA A 19 -23.64 -8.72 -14.80
N ASP A 20 -24.77 -8.00 -14.89
CA ASP A 20 -24.88 -6.62 -14.42
C ASP A 20 -24.66 -6.52 -12.90
N ALA A 21 -25.19 -7.47 -12.11
CA ALA A 21 -24.95 -7.48 -10.68
C ALA A 21 -23.50 -7.82 -10.32
N HIS A 22 -22.81 -8.65 -11.10
CA HIS A 22 -21.36 -8.85 -10.96
C HIS A 22 -20.61 -7.53 -11.18
N ASP A 23 -20.90 -6.82 -12.27
CA ASP A 23 -20.26 -5.54 -12.58
C ASP A 23 -20.48 -4.49 -11.47
N PHE A 24 -21.70 -4.39 -10.92
CA PHE A 24 -21.98 -3.49 -9.80
C PHE A 24 -21.21 -3.85 -8.53
N ILE A 25 -21.08 -5.15 -8.23
CA ILE A 25 -20.32 -5.62 -7.07
C ILE A 25 -18.84 -5.34 -7.24
N THR A 26 -18.27 -5.58 -8.44
CA THR A 26 -16.88 -5.24 -8.76
C THR A 26 -16.63 -3.75 -8.59
N PHE A 27 -17.48 -2.89 -9.16
CA PHE A 27 -17.37 -1.44 -9.01
C PHE A 27 -17.42 -1.00 -7.54
N ALA A 28 -18.33 -1.58 -6.74
CA ALA A 28 -18.46 -1.27 -5.33
C ALA A 28 -17.23 -1.74 -4.51
N ALA A 29 -16.68 -2.92 -4.83
CA ALA A 29 -15.51 -3.47 -4.17
C ALA A 29 -14.28 -2.59 -4.42
N GLU A 30 -14.03 -2.22 -5.67
CA GLU A 30 -12.94 -1.34 -6.04
C GLU A 30 -13.12 0.06 -5.42
N GLY A 31 -14.34 0.61 -5.43
CA GLY A 31 -14.63 1.90 -4.81
C GLY A 31 -14.33 1.89 -3.31
N ALA A 32 -14.68 0.82 -2.61
CA ALA A 32 -14.37 0.64 -1.20
C ALA A 32 -12.85 0.50 -0.95
N GLN A 33 -12.11 -0.18 -1.83
CA GLN A 33 -10.65 -0.25 -1.76
C GLN A 33 -10.01 1.13 -1.97
N ARG A 34 -10.44 1.89 -2.99
CA ARG A 34 -9.97 3.26 -3.24
C ARG A 34 -10.21 4.19 -2.05
N MET A 35 -11.40 4.15 -1.45
CA MET A 35 -11.70 4.93 -0.24
C MET A 35 -10.80 4.53 0.94
N HIS A 36 -10.48 3.25 1.08
CA HIS A 36 -9.59 2.79 2.14
C HIS A 36 -8.15 3.31 1.94
N ALA A 37 -7.65 3.31 0.70
CA ALA A 37 -6.35 3.90 0.37
C ALA A 37 -6.32 5.40 0.73
N LEU A 38 -7.29 6.18 0.25
CA LEU A 38 -7.36 7.62 0.53
C LEU A 38 -7.45 7.93 2.04
N LEU A 39 -8.21 7.14 2.80
CA LEU A 39 -8.29 7.28 4.25
C LEU A 39 -6.96 6.97 4.94
N ASN A 40 -6.26 5.92 4.50
CA ASN A 40 -4.94 5.59 5.04
C ASN A 40 -3.91 6.65 4.69
N ASP A 41 -3.97 7.23 3.48
CA ASP A 41 -3.10 8.33 3.07
C ASP A 41 -3.34 9.58 3.92
N LEU A 42 -4.63 9.92 4.16
CA LEU A 42 -4.99 11.04 5.02
C LEU A 42 -4.58 10.82 6.49
N LEU A 43 -4.75 9.60 7.01
CA LEU A 43 -4.29 9.23 8.34
C LEU A 43 -2.76 9.30 8.44
N THR A 44 -2.05 8.88 7.39
CA THR A 44 -0.60 8.97 7.29
C THR A 44 -0.17 10.44 7.31
N TYR A 45 -0.79 11.28 6.49
CA TYR A 45 -0.55 12.72 6.47
C TYR A 45 -0.82 13.39 7.83
N SER A 46 -1.94 13.06 8.48
CA SER A 46 -2.30 13.59 9.79
C SER A 46 -1.31 13.18 10.89
N ARG A 47 -0.79 11.94 10.83
CA ARG A 47 0.16 11.41 11.82
C ARG A 47 1.57 11.97 11.69
N LEU A 48 1.94 12.53 10.54
CA LEU A 48 3.23 13.22 10.37
C LEU A 48 3.42 14.38 11.35
N ASN A 49 2.34 14.95 11.89
CA ASN A 49 2.39 16.06 12.84
C ASN A 49 2.34 15.66 14.33
N VAL A 50 2.04 14.40 14.68
CA VAL A 50 1.56 14.11 16.06
C VAL A 50 2.64 13.54 16.99
N GLN A 51 3.57 12.68 16.55
CA GLN A 51 4.73 12.28 17.37
C GLN A 51 5.84 11.74 16.48
N SER A 52 6.86 12.54 16.21
CA SER A 52 8.10 12.03 15.65
C SER A 52 8.81 11.21 16.75
N GLN A 53 8.88 9.89 16.57
CA GLN A 53 9.92 9.11 17.25
C GLN A 53 11.27 9.80 17.05
N PRO A 54 12.16 9.79 18.06
CA PRO A 54 13.45 10.46 17.96
C PRO A 54 14.21 9.95 16.74
N ASN A 55 14.90 10.87 16.07
CA ASN A 55 15.74 10.51 14.94
C ASN A 55 16.76 9.46 15.38
N ALA A 56 16.83 8.37 14.63
CA ALA A 56 17.81 7.31 14.81
C ALA A 56 18.73 7.27 13.59
N ARG A 57 19.88 6.62 13.75
CA ARG A 57 20.74 6.28 12.62
C ARG A 57 20.11 5.09 11.89
N LEU A 58 19.90 5.23 10.60
CA LEU A 58 19.15 4.31 9.75
C LEU A 58 20.02 3.88 8.57
N SER A 59 20.05 2.58 8.31
CA SER A 59 20.51 2.04 7.03
C SER A 59 19.38 2.17 6.02
N THR A 60 19.57 3.02 5.02
CA THR A 60 18.60 3.20 3.92
C THR A 60 18.52 1.96 3.04
N GLU A 61 19.62 1.20 2.92
CA GLU A 61 19.67 -0.12 2.28
C GLU A 61 18.69 -1.11 2.93
N GLN A 62 18.80 -1.33 4.24
CA GLN A 62 17.89 -2.24 4.96
C GLN A 62 16.43 -1.77 4.90
N MET A 63 16.21 -0.46 4.79
CA MET A 63 14.87 0.09 4.68
C MET A 63 14.28 -0.16 3.29
N LEU A 64 15.07 0.08 2.23
CA LEU A 64 14.68 -0.19 0.86
C LEU A 64 14.36 -1.68 0.66
N GLU A 65 15.20 -2.57 1.18
CA GLU A 65 14.95 -4.03 1.14
C GLU A 65 13.61 -4.41 1.79
N ARG A 66 13.26 -3.81 2.94
CA ARG A 66 11.97 -4.05 3.59
C ARG A 66 10.80 -3.61 2.71
N VAL A 67 10.91 -2.47 2.04
CA VAL A 67 9.86 -1.97 1.15
C VAL A 67 9.74 -2.82 -0.11
N ILE A 68 10.85 -3.23 -0.71
CA ILE A 68 10.88 -4.15 -1.85
C ILE A 68 10.21 -5.48 -1.48
N ASN A 69 10.52 -6.03 -0.30
CA ASN A 69 9.90 -7.26 0.18
C ASN A 69 8.38 -7.10 0.40
N ARG A 70 7.92 -5.91 0.82
CA ARG A 70 6.49 -5.60 0.96
C ARG A 70 5.77 -5.50 -0.39
N LEU A 71 6.43 -4.99 -1.42
CA LEU A 71 5.89 -4.83 -2.78
C LEU A 71 6.18 -6.03 -3.69
N ARG A 72 6.66 -7.15 -3.14
CA ARG A 72 7.15 -8.31 -3.92
C ARG A 72 6.14 -8.80 -4.95
N ASP A 73 4.88 -8.97 -4.54
CA ASP A 73 3.84 -9.52 -5.41
C ASP A 73 3.56 -8.57 -6.59
N SER A 74 3.41 -7.27 -6.32
CA SER A 74 3.24 -6.23 -7.35
C SER A 74 4.42 -6.16 -8.33
N ILE A 75 5.66 -6.25 -7.81
CA ILE A 75 6.88 -6.27 -8.63
C ILE A 75 6.91 -7.51 -9.55
N GLN A 76 6.49 -8.67 -9.04
CA GLN A 76 6.44 -9.91 -9.82
C GLN A 76 5.35 -9.86 -10.89
N GLU A 77 4.16 -9.39 -10.55
CA GLU A 77 3.03 -9.25 -11.48
C GLU A 77 3.36 -8.30 -12.64
N THR A 78 4.08 -7.21 -12.35
CA THR A 78 4.47 -6.19 -13.33
C THR A 78 5.79 -6.47 -14.03
N ASN A 79 6.53 -7.50 -13.61
CA ASN A 79 7.91 -7.76 -14.04
C ASN A 79 8.85 -6.54 -13.90
N THR A 80 8.63 -5.74 -12.84
CA THR A 80 9.40 -4.51 -12.60
C THR A 80 10.83 -4.81 -12.17
N VAL A 81 11.79 -4.05 -12.70
CA VAL A 81 13.22 -4.19 -12.36
C VAL A 81 13.68 -3.00 -11.53
N ILE A 82 13.93 -3.22 -10.24
CA ILE A 82 14.46 -2.19 -9.33
C ILE A 82 15.98 -2.20 -9.37
N ARG A 83 16.59 -1.04 -9.65
CA ARG A 83 18.05 -0.85 -9.64
C ARG A 83 18.42 0.28 -8.70
N TYR A 84 19.34 0.03 -7.77
CA TYR A 84 19.91 1.03 -6.87
C TYR A 84 21.39 0.77 -6.65
N GLY A 85 22.17 1.83 -6.42
CA GLY A 85 23.57 1.76 -6.01
C GLY A 85 23.72 1.70 -4.49
N PRO A 86 24.95 1.73 -3.95
CA PRO A 86 25.17 1.74 -2.51
C PRO A 86 24.45 2.92 -1.85
N LEU A 87 23.68 2.66 -0.80
CA LEU A 87 22.87 3.69 -0.14
C LEU A 87 23.48 4.15 1.19
N PRO A 88 23.41 5.46 1.50
CA PRO A 88 24.05 6.01 2.70
C PRO A 88 23.29 5.67 3.98
N GLU A 89 23.99 5.69 5.10
CA GLU A 89 23.31 5.79 6.40
C GLU A 89 22.84 7.23 6.64
N ILE A 90 21.62 7.38 7.15
CA ILE A 90 21.02 8.68 7.43
C ILE A 90 20.55 8.76 8.87
N THR A 91 20.41 9.98 9.39
CA THR A 91 19.76 10.22 10.69
C THR A 91 18.36 10.73 10.44
N GLY A 92 17.33 10.01 10.90
CA GLY A 92 15.94 10.38 10.65
C GLY A 92 14.93 9.47 11.34
N ASN A 93 13.66 9.71 11.04
CA ASN A 93 12.56 8.89 11.53
C ASN A 93 12.33 7.68 10.61
N ALA A 94 12.44 6.47 11.16
CA ALA A 94 12.38 5.24 10.39
C ALA A 94 11.03 5.04 9.67
N GLU A 95 9.93 5.40 10.31
CA GLU A 95 8.58 5.24 9.75
C GLU A 95 8.35 6.21 8.59
N GLN A 96 8.78 7.47 8.73
CA GLN A 96 8.65 8.48 7.69
C GLN A 96 9.46 8.14 6.43
N PHE A 97 10.73 7.73 6.60
CA PHE A 97 11.54 7.32 5.46
C PHE A 97 11.03 6.01 4.83
N GLY A 98 10.50 5.08 5.63
CA GLY A 98 9.87 3.86 5.11
C GLY A 98 8.63 4.17 4.25
N LEU A 99 7.80 5.11 4.69
CA LEU A 99 6.65 5.60 3.93
C LEU A 99 7.07 6.32 2.65
N LEU A 100 8.12 7.15 2.70
CA LEU A 100 8.65 7.80 1.51
C LEU A 100 9.07 6.78 0.45
N PHE A 101 9.85 5.77 0.82
CA PHE A 101 10.25 4.72 -0.12
C PHE A 101 9.06 3.92 -0.66
N LEU A 102 8.08 3.62 0.20
CA LEU A 102 6.86 2.95 -0.24
C LEU A 102 6.12 3.78 -1.29
N HIS A 103 5.87 5.07 -1.02
CA HIS A 103 5.16 5.93 -1.97
C HIS A 103 5.94 6.16 -3.26
N LEU A 104 7.27 6.24 -3.20
CA LEU A 104 8.09 6.39 -4.40
C LEU A 104 8.07 5.14 -5.27
N LEU A 105 8.07 3.94 -4.67
CA LEU A 105 8.07 2.69 -5.41
C LEU A 105 6.68 2.25 -5.87
N ASP A 106 5.64 2.56 -5.10
CA ASP A 106 4.25 2.21 -5.44
C ASP A 106 3.68 3.09 -6.56
N ASN A 107 4.14 4.35 -6.65
CA ASN A 107 3.71 5.28 -7.71
C ASN A 107 4.55 5.22 -9.00
N ALA A 108 5.65 4.47 -9.01
CA ALA A 108 6.57 4.38 -10.16
C ALA A 108 6.10 3.35 -11.19
#